data_AF-A0A7Y3DUD5-F1
#
_entry.id   AF-A0A7Y3DUD5-F1
#
_cell.length_a   1.000
_cell.length_b   1.000
_cell.length_c   1.000
_cell.angle_alpha   90.00
_cell.angle_beta   90.00
_cell.angle_gamma   90.00
#
_symmetry.space_group_name_H-M   'P 1'
#
loop_
_entity.id
_entity.type
_entity.pdbx_description
1 polymer ?
#
loop_
_entity_poly.entity_id
_entity_poly.type
_entity_poly.pdbx_seq_one_letter_code
_entity_poly.pdbx_strand_id
1 'polypeptide(L)'
;MLPISTLLSGIRTAEGLLSKVLGKRGTRLDHKIAAVVALQKAINATQAFLVQSDMTYHPNEALSHLWLDAFEKMIRIDKSLARDLRAASNFWSNPQLWLQEKSAMELVPDLRELNERCEQILIELEKRLKR
;
A
#
# COMPACT_ATOMS: atom_id res chain seq x y z
N MET A 1 -25.38 -12.54 4.37
CA MET A 1 -24.02 -12.50 3.80
C MET A 1 -23.89 -11.18 3.07
N LEU A 2 -23.10 -10.24 3.60
CA LEU A 2 -22.81 -9.01 2.88
C LEU A 2 -21.81 -9.34 1.77
N PRO A 3 -22.00 -8.83 0.55
CA PRO A 3 -21.05 -9.05 -0.53
C PRO A 3 -19.72 -8.37 -0.19
N ILE A 4 -18.62 -9.09 -0.40
CA ILE A 4 -17.21 -8.73 -0.11
C ILE A 4 -16.82 -7.36 -0.71
N SER A 5 -17.50 -6.92 -1.77
CA SER A 5 -17.36 -5.60 -2.38
C SER A 5 -17.75 -4.42 -1.46
N THR A 6 -18.43 -4.68 -0.34
CA THR A 6 -19.05 -3.62 0.49
C THR A 6 -18.18 -3.19 1.67
N LEU A 7 -17.31 -4.07 2.18
CA LEU A 7 -16.51 -3.82 3.39
C LEU A 7 -15.16 -3.13 3.11
N LEU A 8 -14.80 -2.96 1.82
CA LEU A 8 -13.58 -2.29 1.36
C LEU A 8 -13.84 -1.04 0.51
N SER A 9 -15.01 -0.42 0.66
CA SER A 9 -15.31 0.88 0.02
C SER A 9 -14.41 2.04 0.50
N GLY A 10 -13.63 1.83 1.57
CA GLY A 10 -12.56 2.75 1.99
C GLY A 10 -11.37 2.79 1.04
N ILE A 11 -11.17 1.73 0.25
CA ILE A 11 -10.16 1.67 -0.82
C ILE A 11 -10.84 2.07 -2.15
N ARG A 12 -11.37 3.30 -2.20
CA ARG A 12 -11.36 4.12 -3.44
C ARG A 12 -9.94 4.60 -3.75
N THR A 13 -8.95 3.73 -3.55
CA THR A 13 -7.57 4.12 -3.25
C THR A 13 -6.70 4.10 -4.51
N ALA A 14 -6.99 3.23 -5.48
CA ALA A 14 -6.29 3.17 -6.76
C ALA A 14 -6.45 4.44 -7.62
N GLU A 15 -7.69 4.90 -7.86
CA GLU A 15 -7.94 6.15 -8.61
C GLU A 15 -7.50 7.40 -7.84
N GLY A 16 -7.68 7.38 -6.51
CA GLY A 16 -7.24 8.45 -5.63
C GLY A 16 -5.72 8.59 -5.57
N LEU A 17 -4.99 7.48 -5.57
CA LEU A 17 -3.53 7.44 -5.48
C LEU A 17 -2.89 8.17 -6.66
N LEU A 18 -3.33 7.85 -7.89
CA LEU A 18 -2.74 8.42 -9.10
C LEU A 18 -2.93 9.94 -9.14
N SER A 19 -4.16 10.42 -8.90
CA SER A 19 -4.46 11.86 -8.89
C SER A 19 -3.73 12.61 -7.77
N LYS A 20 -3.63 12.02 -6.57
CA LYS A 20 -2.94 12.64 -5.43
C LYS A 20 -1.43 12.66 -5.60
N VAL A 21 -0.80 11.55 -6.02
CA VAL A 21 0.66 11.49 -6.21
C VAL A 21 1.08 12.40 -7.36
N LEU A 22 0.47 12.26 -8.53
CA LEU A 22 0.82 13.08 -9.70
C LEU A 22 0.48 14.56 -9.47
N GLY A 23 -0.65 14.84 -8.82
CA GLY A 23 -1.17 16.20 -8.57
C GLY A 23 -0.53 16.93 -7.39
N LYS A 24 0.21 16.26 -6.49
CA LYS A 24 0.79 16.90 -5.31
C LYS A 24 1.83 17.97 -5.69
N ARG A 25 1.48 19.24 -5.54
CA ARG A 25 2.40 20.37 -5.73
C ARG A 25 3.38 20.51 -4.56
N GLY A 26 4.57 21.05 -4.82
CA GLY A 26 5.60 21.30 -3.81
C GLY A 26 6.36 20.06 -3.31
N THR A 27 6.04 18.86 -3.81
CA THR A 27 6.84 17.64 -3.58
C THR A 27 7.68 17.36 -4.82
N ARG A 28 9.00 17.23 -4.63
CA ARG A 28 9.93 16.92 -5.72
C ARG A 28 9.59 15.56 -6.34
N LEU A 29 9.84 15.41 -7.66
CA LEU A 29 9.49 14.20 -8.41
C LEU A 29 10.20 12.96 -7.87
N ASP A 30 11.47 13.07 -7.47
CA ASP A 30 12.25 12.01 -6.84
C ASP A 30 11.60 11.50 -5.53
N HIS A 31 11.06 12.40 -4.70
CA HIS A 31 10.35 12.00 -3.48
C HIS A 31 9.04 11.27 -3.80
N LYS A 32 8.33 11.66 -4.87
CA LYS A 32 7.12 10.96 -5.32
C LYS A 32 7.46 9.56 -5.82
N ILE A 33 8.50 9.44 -6.63
CA ILE A 33 9.02 8.17 -7.13
C ILE A 33 9.40 7.27 -5.95
N ALA A 34 10.17 7.79 -4.98
CA ALA A 34 10.59 7.03 -3.81
C ALA A 34 9.39 6.50 -2.99
N ALA A 35 8.35 7.31 -2.81
CA ALA A 35 7.15 6.89 -2.09
C ALA A 35 6.39 5.77 -2.83
N VAL A 36 6.25 5.88 -4.14
CA VAL A 36 5.56 4.87 -4.96
C VAL A 36 6.38 3.58 -5.03
N VAL A 37 7.70 3.67 -5.16
CA VAL A 37 8.60 2.50 -5.13
C VAL A 37 8.53 1.78 -3.78
N ALA A 38 8.53 2.52 -2.66
CA ALA A 38 8.43 1.90 -1.34
C ALA A 38 7.09 1.16 -1.15
N LEU A 39 5.99 1.78 -1.59
CA LEU A 39 4.69 1.13 -1.61
C LEU A 39 4.69 -0.14 -2.47
N GLN A 40 5.25 -0.07 -3.68
CA GLN A 40 5.33 -1.21 -4.59
C GLN A 40 6.15 -2.37 -3.99
N LYS A 41 7.27 -2.07 -3.32
CA LYS A 41 8.07 -3.08 -2.62
C LYS A 41 7.28 -3.78 -1.52
N ALA A 42 6.54 -3.03 -0.71
CA ALA A 42 5.72 -3.59 0.35
C ALA A 42 4.62 -4.51 -0.21
N ILE A 43 3.97 -4.09 -1.29
CA ILE A 43 2.94 -4.88 -2.00
C ILE A 43 3.53 -6.19 -2.53
N ASN A 44 4.63 -6.13 -3.28
CA ASN A 44 5.23 -7.30 -3.91
C ASN A 44 5.74 -8.30 -2.86
N ALA A 45 6.36 -7.82 -1.79
CA ALA A 45 6.82 -8.67 -0.70
C ALA A 45 5.64 -9.35 0.02
N THR A 46 4.53 -8.62 0.20
CA THR A 46 3.30 -9.16 0.80
C THR A 46 2.69 -10.25 -0.09
N GLN A 47 2.59 -10.03 -1.39
CA GLN A 47 2.11 -11.04 -2.34
C GLN A 47 2.98 -12.29 -2.31
N ALA A 48 4.31 -12.13 -2.37
CA ALA A 48 5.23 -13.24 -2.32
C ALA A 48 5.11 -14.04 -1.02
N PHE A 49 5.00 -13.35 0.12
CA PHE A 49 4.82 -13.98 1.42
C PHE A 49 3.52 -14.78 1.49
N LEU A 50 2.39 -14.20 1.06
CA LEU A 50 1.08 -14.87 1.10
C LEU A 50 1.05 -16.12 0.21
N VAL A 51 1.69 -16.08 -0.97
CA VAL A 51 1.83 -17.26 -1.83
C VAL A 51 2.69 -18.35 -1.15
N GLN A 52 3.78 -17.96 -0.49
CA GLN A 52 4.68 -18.89 0.21
C GLN A 52 4.05 -19.49 1.47
N SER A 53 3.18 -18.75 2.14
CA SER A 53 2.53 -19.18 3.39
C SER A 53 1.19 -19.89 3.19
N ASP A 54 0.85 -20.28 1.96
CA ASP A 54 -0.45 -20.86 1.60
C ASP A 54 -1.62 -20.01 2.12
N MET A 55 -1.50 -18.68 1.94
CA MET A 55 -2.44 -17.67 2.43
C MET A 55 -2.65 -17.66 3.96
N THR A 56 -1.76 -18.30 4.71
CA THR A 56 -1.79 -18.31 6.17
C THR A 56 -1.03 -17.12 6.73
N TYR A 57 -1.63 -16.44 7.70
CA TYR A 57 -1.04 -15.27 8.33
C TYR A 57 -0.04 -15.66 9.42
N HIS A 58 1.19 -15.16 9.29
CA HIS A 58 2.20 -15.20 10.33
C HIS A 58 2.81 -13.81 10.54
N PRO A 59 3.28 -13.50 11.77
CA PRO A 59 4.02 -12.28 12.02
C PRO A 59 5.21 -12.18 11.06
N ASN A 60 5.41 -11.01 10.49
CA ASN A 60 6.50 -10.78 9.54
C ASN A 60 7.06 -9.37 9.75
N GLU A 61 8.12 -9.29 10.54
CA GLU A 61 8.81 -8.05 10.86
C GLU A 61 9.35 -7.34 9.59
N ALA A 62 9.82 -8.11 8.61
CA ALA A 62 10.28 -7.55 7.35
C ALA A 62 9.14 -6.87 6.56
N LEU A 63 7.96 -7.48 6.51
CA LEU A 63 6.78 -6.82 5.92
C LEU A 63 6.38 -5.58 6.72
N SER A 64 6.35 -5.68 8.04
CA SER A 64 6.06 -4.53 8.92
C SER A 64 6.96 -3.33 8.58
N HIS A 65 8.26 -3.54 8.41
CA HIS A 65 9.21 -2.50 8.04
C HIS A 65 8.97 -1.93 6.64
N LEU A 66 8.67 -2.77 5.65
CA LEU A 66 8.38 -2.29 4.30
C LEU A 66 7.14 -1.40 4.25
N TRP A 67 6.08 -1.77 4.97
CA TRP A 67 4.87 -0.96 5.08
C TRP A 67 5.12 0.34 5.87
N LEU A 68 5.98 0.31 6.89
CA LEU A 68 6.40 1.51 7.62
C LEU A 68 7.21 2.48 6.72
N ASP A 69 8.13 1.95 5.92
CA ASP A 69 8.92 2.73 4.97
C ASP A 69 8.02 3.43 3.93
N ALA A 70 7.03 2.70 3.43
CA ALA A 70 6.01 3.25 2.53
C ALA A 70 5.19 4.36 3.22
N PHE A 71 4.78 4.17 4.48
CA PHE A 71 4.12 5.20 5.29
C PHE A 71 4.94 6.48 5.39
N GLU A 72 6.20 6.38 5.81
CA GLU A 72 7.08 7.53 6.05
C GLU A 72 7.26 8.39 4.81
N LYS A 73 7.33 7.75 3.64
CA LYS A 73 7.49 8.43 2.36
C LYS A 73 6.15 8.99 1.85
N MET A 74 5.04 8.30 2.09
CA MET A 74 3.72 8.69 1.60
C MET A 74 3.07 9.80 2.43
N ILE A 75 3.41 9.98 3.71
CA ILE A 75 2.76 10.94 4.61
C ILE A 75 2.78 12.39 4.11
N ARG A 76 3.82 12.76 3.34
CA ARG A 76 3.96 14.11 2.77
C ARG A 76 3.12 14.30 1.50
N ILE A 77 2.69 13.21 0.88
CA ILE A 77 1.96 13.18 -0.40
C ILE A 77 0.47 13.00 -0.12
N ASP A 78 0.11 11.88 0.52
CA ASP A 78 -1.24 11.50 0.87
C ASP A 78 -1.33 11.01 2.31
N LYS A 79 -1.84 11.88 3.20
CA LYS A 79 -2.01 11.57 4.62
C LYS A 79 -3.07 10.51 4.89
N SER A 80 -4.09 10.38 4.03
CA SER A 80 -5.12 9.36 4.26
C SER A 80 -4.52 7.98 3.98
N LEU A 81 -3.90 7.82 2.80
CA LEU A 81 -3.24 6.58 2.44
C LEU A 81 -2.12 6.23 3.42
N ALA A 82 -1.29 7.19 3.83
CA ALA A 82 -0.22 6.94 4.79
C ALA A 82 -0.75 6.32 6.10
N ARG A 83 -1.93 6.75 6.56
CA ARG A 83 -2.56 6.14 7.75
C ARG A 83 -2.86 4.66 7.55
N ASP A 84 -3.36 4.31 6.37
CA ASP A 84 -3.67 2.92 6.01
C ASP A 84 -2.38 2.08 5.92
N LEU A 85 -1.30 2.64 5.36
CA LEU A 85 0.02 1.98 5.33
C LEU A 85 0.60 1.75 6.72
N ARG A 86 0.38 2.69 7.65
CA ARG A 86 0.78 2.52 9.06
C ARG A 86 -0.03 1.42 9.76
N ALA A 87 -1.33 1.31 9.47
CA ALA A 87 -2.15 0.21 9.96
C ALA A 87 -1.65 -1.14 9.41
N ALA A 88 -1.28 -1.20 8.13
CA ALA A 88 -0.68 -2.39 7.53
C ALA A 88 0.66 -2.77 8.20
N SER A 89 1.53 -1.81 8.51
CA SER A 89 2.76 -2.07 9.27
C SER A 89 2.47 -2.71 10.64
N ASN A 90 1.55 -2.13 11.40
CA ASN A 90 1.14 -2.65 12.71
C ASN A 90 0.51 -4.06 12.62
N PHE A 91 -0.19 -4.35 11.53
CA PHE A 91 -0.76 -5.67 11.29
C PHE A 91 0.34 -6.75 11.21
N TRP A 92 1.40 -6.49 10.44
CA TRP A 92 2.48 -7.45 10.26
C TRP A 92 3.39 -7.62 11.48
N SER A 93 3.40 -6.66 12.41
CA SER A 93 4.18 -6.76 13.66
C SER A 93 3.49 -7.57 14.76
N ASN A 94 2.16 -7.52 14.86
CA ASN A 94 1.40 -8.31 15.82
C ASN A 94 0.04 -8.79 15.26
N PRO A 95 0.03 -9.83 14.41
CA PRO A 95 -1.19 -10.29 13.77
C PRO A 95 -2.17 -10.96 14.74
N GLN A 96 -1.75 -11.39 15.94
CA GLN A 96 -2.67 -12.04 16.89
C GLN A 96 -3.76 -11.10 17.40
N LEU A 97 -3.47 -9.80 17.55
CA LEU A 97 -4.46 -8.78 17.88
C LEU A 97 -5.51 -8.63 16.77
N TRP A 98 -5.12 -8.87 15.52
CA TRP A 98 -5.96 -8.67 14.34
C TRP A 98 -6.69 -9.95 13.92
N LEU A 99 -6.14 -11.14 14.15
CA LEU A 99 -6.81 -12.43 13.92
C LEU A 99 -8.06 -12.63 14.80
N GLN A 100 -8.19 -11.85 15.88
CA GLN A 100 -9.41 -11.78 16.70
C GLN A 100 -10.52 -10.96 16.02
N GLU A 101 -10.16 -10.12 15.04
CA GLU A 101 -11.09 -9.34 14.23
C GLU A 101 -11.29 -10.01 12.87
N LYS A 102 -12.46 -10.63 12.66
CA LYS A 102 -12.78 -11.35 11.41
C LYS A 102 -12.68 -10.47 10.14
N SER A 103 -12.85 -9.16 10.31
CA SER A 103 -12.67 -8.10 9.31
C SER A 103 -11.20 -7.83 8.95
N ALA A 104 -10.23 -8.23 9.78
CA ALA A 104 -8.81 -8.03 9.48
C ALA A 104 -8.33 -8.94 8.33
N MET A 105 -8.99 -10.08 8.14
CA MET A 105 -8.77 -10.98 6.99
C MET A 105 -9.33 -10.40 5.68
N GLU A 106 -10.21 -9.39 5.77
CA GLU A 106 -10.79 -8.69 4.63
C GLU A 106 -9.85 -7.57 4.11
N LEU A 107 -8.70 -7.31 4.76
CA LEU A 107 -7.84 -6.16 4.47
C LEU A 107 -6.85 -6.34 3.32
N VAL A 108 -6.94 -7.39 2.49
CA VAL A 108 -6.09 -7.48 1.30
C VAL A 108 -6.75 -6.59 0.23
N PRO A 109 -6.21 -5.39 -0.08
CA PRO A 109 -6.62 -4.70 -1.29
C PRO A 109 -6.38 -5.66 -2.46
N ASP A 110 -6.96 -5.44 -3.63
CA ASP A 110 -6.42 -6.13 -4.79
C ASP A 110 -4.98 -5.63 -5.01
N LEU A 111 -4.02 -6.32 -4.40
CA LEU A 111 -2.60 -5.98 -4.36
C LEU A 111 -2.07 -5.90 -5.80
N ARG A 112 -2.70 -6.65 -6.71
CA ARG A 112 -2.41 -6.58 -8.14
C ARG A 112 -2.86 -5.25 -8.73
N GLU A 113 -4.10 -4.83 -8.52
CA GLU A 113 -4.56 -3.52 -9.02
C GLU A 113 -3.69 -2.39 -8.47
N LEU A 114 -3.38 -2.40 -7.17
CA LEU A 114 -2.55 -1.37 -6.55
C LEU A 114 -1.12 -1.36 -7.11
N ASN A 115 -0.57 -2.54 -7.42
CA ASN A 115 0.74 -2.69 -8.06
C ASN A 115 0.74 -2.13 -9.49
N GLU A 116 -0.26 -2.48 -10.30
CA GLU A 116 -0.42 -1.97 -11.67
C GLU A 116 -0.56 -0.43 -11.68
N ARG A 117 -1.22 0.14 -10.67
CA ARG A 117 -1.31 1.61 -10.49
C ARG A 117 0.02 2.23 -10.10
N CYS A 118 0.79 1.59 -9.21
CA CYS A 118 2.14 2.06 -8.88
C CYS A 118 3.01 2.13 -10.14
N GLU A 119 2.95 1.11 -10.99
CA GLU A 119 3.69 1.08 -12.25
C GLU A 119 3.27 2.22 -13.20
N GLN A 120 1.96 2.44 -13.38
CA GLN A 120 1.44 3.57 -14.18
C GLN A 120 1.96 4.93 -13.67
N ILE A 121 1.97 5.13 -12.34
CA ILE A 121 2.45 6.37 -11.72
C ILE A 121 3.95 6.54 -11.94
N LEU A 122 4.75 5.48 -11.79
CA LEU A 122 6.20 5.53 -12.00
C LEU A 122 6.53 5.92 -13.44
N ILE A 123 5.90 5.28 -14.42
CA ILE A 123 6.07 5.60 -15.84
C ILE A 123 5.80 7.09 -16.11
N GLU A 124 4.72 7.63 -15.52
CA GLU A 124 4.35 9.03 -15.70
C GLU A 124 5.31 10.00 -14.99
N LEU A 125 5.77 9.69 -13.78
CA LEU A 125 6.74 10.50 -13.06
C LEU A 125 8.11 10.51 -13.76
N GLU A 126 8.54 9.38 -14.30
CA GLU A 126 9.78 9.28 -15.07
C GLU A 126 9.72 10.09 -16.38
N LYS A 127 8.59 10.05 -17.08
CA LYS A 127 8.36 10.90 -18.26
C LYS A 127 8.51 12.39 -17.92
N ARG A 128 8.01 12.81 -16.76
CA ARG A 128 8.14 14.21 -16.29
C ARG A 128 9.54 14.58 -15.86
N LEU A 129 10.33 13.62 -15.37
CA LEU A 129 11.72 13.86 -14.98
C LEU A 129 12.64 14.06 -16.19
N LYS A 130 12.32 13.43 -17.32
CA LYS A 130 13.08 13.51 -18.57
C LYS A 130 12.73 14.74 -19.45
N ARG A 131 11.74 15.53 -19.06
CA ARG A 131 11.34 16.78 -19.73
C ARG A 131 12.08 17.97 -19.10
#